data_AF-A0AAW8YLU2-F1
#
_entry.id   AF-A0AAW8YLU2-F1
#
_cell.length_a   1.000
_cell.length_b   1.000
_cell.length_c   1.000
_cell.angle_alpha   90.00
_cell.angle_beta   90.00
_cell.angle_gamma   90.00
#
_symmetry.space_group_name_H-M   'P 1'
#
loop_
_entity.id
_entity.type
_entity.pdbx_description
1 polymer ?
#
loop_
_entity_poly.entity_id
_entity_poly.type
_entity_poly.pdbx_seq_one_letter_code
_entity_poly.pdbx_strand_id
1 'polypeptide(L)'
;MTDLVAINESKSDNVVSGEAEVKALESHLDQLGVSSQAVLVGLGDKTAATLRQFAQRPVEKLPHYSGANGHWKAANTRQAVLKIAEKY
;
A
#
# COMPACT_ATOMS: atom_id res chain seq x y z
N MET A 1 -3.07 4.88 -7.92
CA MET A 1 -3.16 3.60 -7.18
C MET A 1 -2.47 2.57 -8.05
N THR A 2 -1.44 1.92 -7.54
CA THR A 2 -0.61 0.96 -8.28
C THR A 2 -0.65 -0.37 -7.52
N ASP A 3 -0.86 -1.46 -8.24
CA ASP A 3 -0.83 -2.79 -7.64
C ASP A 3 0.61 -3.21 -7.36
N LEU A 4 0.83 -3.81 -6.19
CA LEU A 4 2.15 -4.33 -5.79
C LEU A 4 2.56 -5.54 -6.63
N VAL A 5 1.58 -6.27 -7.15
CA VAL A 5 1.75 -7.45 -7.99
C VAL A 5 0.98 -7.27 -9.29
N ALA A 6 1.57 -7.67 -10.41
CA ALA A 6 0.92 -7.63 -11.72
C ALA A 6 0.12 -8.92 -12.00
N ILE A 7 -0.66 -9.39 -11.03
CA ILE A 7 -1.46 -10.62 -11.14
C ILE A 7 -2.94 -10.27 -11.04
N ASN A 8 -3.73 -10.69 -12.03
CA ASN A 8 -5.19 -10.57 -11.99
C ASN A 8 -5.81 -11.75 -11.22
N GLU A 9 -5.69 -11.72 -9.89
CA GLU A 9 -6.21 -12.76 -8.99
C GLU A 9 -7.04 -12.10 -7.87
N SER A 10 -8.25 -12.60 -7.67
CA SER A 10 -9.21 -12.08 -6.68
C SER A 10 -9.05 -12.74 -5.32
N LYS A 11 -8.46 -13.95 -5.24
CA LYS A 11 -8.16 -14.65 -3.99
C LYS A 11 -6.83 -14.18 -3.43
N SER A 12 -6.88 -13.39 -2.36
CA SER A 12 -5.68 -12.81 -1.72
C SER A 12 -4.66 -13.84 -1.21
N ASP A 13 -5.03 -15.10 -1.02
CA ASP A 13 -4.11 -16.16 -0.59
C ASP A 13 -3.22 -16.67 -1.72
N ASN A 14 -3.64 -16.47 -2.97
CA ASN A 14 -2.89 -16.83 -4.16
C ASN A 14 -1.95 -15.70 -4.61
N VAL A 15 -2.08 -14.51 -4.03
CA VAL A 15 -1.25 -13.36 -4.32
C VAL A 15 -0.05 -13.39 -3.38
N VAL A 16 1.12 -13.71 -3.96
CA VAL A 16 2.40 -13.67 -3.26
C VAL A 16 3.14 -12.40 -3.68
N SER A 17 3.44 -11.53 -2.71
CA SER A 17 4.31 -10.37 -2.88
C SER A 17 5.45 -10.46 -1.87
N GLY A 18 6.68 -10.29 -2.35
CA GLY A 18 7.89 -10.36 -1.54
C GLY A 18 8.85 -9.21 -1.85
N GLU A 19 10.12 -9.41 -1.51
CA GLU A 19 11.15 -8.38 -1.64
C GLU A 19 11.35 -7.90 -3.08
N ALA A 20 11.26 -8.80 -4.06
CA ALA A 20 11.47 -8.48 -5.48
C ALA A 20 10.41 -7.49 -5.99
N GLU A 21 9.14 -7.71 -5.65
CA GLU A 21 8.03 -6.84 -6.04
C GLU A 21 8.14 -5.46 -5.38
N VAL A 22 8.53 -5.41 -4.10
CA VAL A 22 8.71 -4.13 -3.39
C VAL A 22 9.88 -3.34 -3.99
N LYS A 23 11.00 -4.00 -4.31
CA LYS A 23 12.15 -3.36 -4.98
C LYS A 23 11.79 -2.84 -6.37
N ALA A 24 11.00 -3.60 -7.13
CA ALA A 24 10.53 -3.17 -8.45
C ALA A 24 9.62 -1.93 -8.34
N LEU A 25 8.71 -1.91 -7.36
CA LEU A 25 7.88 -0.73 -7.07
C LEU A 25 8.75 0.49 -6.72
N GLU A 26 9.71 0.36 -5.80
CA GLU A 26 10.54 1.50 -5.38
C GLU A 26 11.40 2.04 -6.52
N SER A 27 12.00 1.15 -7.33
CA SER A 27 12.76 1.59 -8.50
C SER A 27 11.87 2.32 -9.52
N HIS A 28 10.63 1.86 -9.70
CA HIS A 28 9.68 2.56 -10.57
C HIS A 28 9.31 3.94 -10.01
N LEU A 29 9.12 4.07 -8.69
CA LEU A 29 8.87 5.36 -8.04
C LEU A 29 10.06 6.32 -8.17
N ASP A 30 11.30 5.82 -8.06
CA ASP A 30 12.51 6.60 -8.30
C ASP A 30 12.56 7.12 -9.74
N GLN A 31 12.22 6.28 -10.72
CA GLN A 31 12.16 6.67 -12.14
C GLN A 31 11.11 7.76 -12.40
N LEU A 32 10.02 7.76 -11.64
CA LEU A 32 8.98 8.79 -11.70
C LEU A 32 9.34 10.06 -10.92
N GLY A 33 10.50 10.09 -10.25
CA GLY A 33 10.92 11.22 -9.42
C GLY A 33 10.13 11.37 -8.12
N VAL A 34 9.47 10.30 -7.65
CA VAL A 34 8.75 10.31 -6.37
C VAL A 34 9.76 10.31 -5.22
N SER A 35 9.64 11.30 -4.34
CA SER A 35 10.52 11.48 -3.19
C SER A 35 10.73 10.18 -2.40
N SER A 36 11.97 9.95 -1.94
CA SER A 36 12.30 8.88 -1.00
C SER A 36 11.67 9.07 0.38
N GLN A 37 11.17 10.27 0.67
CA GLN A 37 10.39 10.57 1.89
C GLN A 37 8.88 10.38 1.68
N ALA A 38 8.43 10.05 0.47
CA ALA A 38 7.01 9.82 0.21
C ALA A 38 6.51 8.58 0.98
N VAL A 39 5.32 8.69 1.57
CA VAL A 39 4.71 7.60 2.33
C VAL A 39 4.00 6.63 1.38
N LEU A 40 4.37 5.36 1.45
CA LEU A 40 3.64 4.27 0.79
C LEU A 40 2.44 3.88 1.65
N VAL A 41 1.26 3.83 1.03
CA VAL A 41 0.04 3.43 1.73
C VAL A 41 -0.39 2.04 1.26
N GLY A 42 -0.17 1.04 2.10
CA GLY A 42 -0.61 -0.34 1.86
C GLY A 42 -2.10 -0.50 2.13
N LEU A 43 -2.85 -0.97 1.14
CA LEU A 43 -4.27 -1.28 1.29
C LEU A 43 -4.43 -2.74 1.76
N GLY A 44 -4.86 -2.93 3.02
CA GLY A 44 -4.98 -4.24 3.65
C GLY A 44 -3.72 -4.72 4.38
N ASP A 45 -3.90 -5.71 5.26
CA ASP A 45 -2.85 -6.16 6.19
C ASP A 45 -1.67 -6.83 5.48
N LYS A 46 -1.93 -7.72 4.51
CA LYS A 46 -0.88 -8.43 3.77
C LYS A 46 0.05 -7.46 3.03
N THR A 47 -0.52 -6.57 2.21
CA THR A 47 0.23 -5.56 1.45
C THR A 47 1.05 -4.65 2.36
N ALA A 48 0.44 -4.14 3.44
CA ALA A 48 1.13 -3.26 4.38
C ALA A 48 2.28 -3.98 5.12
N ALA A 49 2.10 -5.26 5.47
CA ALA A 49 3.15 -6.06 6.11
C ALA A 49 4.34 -6.28 5.17
N THR A 50 4.09 -6.71 3.92
CA THR A 50 5.14 -6.88 2.92
C THR A 50 5.90 -5.58 2.67
N LEU A 51 5.20 -4.46 2.49
CA LEU A 51 5.83 -3.15 2.29
C LEU A 51 6.70 -2.77 3.49
N ARG A 52 6.20 -2.91 4.72
CA ARG A 52 6.99 -2.60 5.94
C ARG A 52 8.25 -3.44 6.09
N GLN A 53 8.24 -4.66 5.55
CA GLN A 53 9.38 -5.56 5.65
C GLN A 53 10.50 -5.19 4.68
N PHE A 54 10.17 -4.67 3.49
CA PHE A 54 11.14 -4.54 2.40
C PHE A 54 11.30 -3.14 1.81
N ALA A 55 10.35 -2.22 2.02
CA ALA A 55 10.42 -0.87 1.46
C ALA A 55 11.37 0.02 2.26
N GLN A 56 12.07 0.92 1.57
CA GLN A 56 12.89 1.95 2.19
C GLN A 56 12.08 3.21 2.55
N ARG A 57 11.01 3.49 1.80
CA ARG A 57 10.05 4.57 2.11
C ARG A 57 9.22 4.27 3.36
N PRO A 58 8.74 5.30 4.08
CA PRO A 58 7.78 5.12 5.17
C PRO A 58 6.52 4.40 4.69
N VAL A 59 5.95 3.52 5.53
CA VAL A 59 4.77 2.72 5.17
C VAL A 59 3.64 2.87 6.17
N GLU A 60 2.49 3.31 5.68
CA GLU A 60 1.23 3.37 6.43
C GLU A 60 0.20 2.37 5.89
N LYS A 61 -0.81 2.05 6.71
CA LYS A 61 -1.87 1.10 6.35
C LYS A 61 -3.21 1.81 6.26
N LEU A 62 -3.96 1.51 5.21
CA LEU A 62 -5.40 1.75 5.15
C LEU A 62 -6.16 0.43 4.97
N PRO A 63 -7.42 0.34 5.44
CA PRO A 63 -8.25 -0.83 5.19
C PRO A 63 -8.49 -1.00 3.68
N HIS A 64 -8.50 -2.26 3.24
CA HIS A 64 -8.86 -2.60 1.86
C HIS A 64 -10.33 -2.25 1.58
N TYR A 65 -10.63 -1.83 0.35
CA TYR A 65 -11.96 -1.32 -0.06
C TYR A 65 -12.96 -2.42 -0.47
N SER A 66 -12.68 -3.71 -0.22
CA SER A 66 -13.59 -4.78 -0.62
C SER A 66 -14.91 -4.74 0.15
N GLY A 67 -16.03 -4.92 -0.58
CA GLY A 67 -17.40 -4.88 -0.04
C GLY A 67 -17.73 -5.94 1.02
N ALA A 68 -16.80 -6.85 1.36
CA ALA A 68 -16.91 -7.74 2.51
C ALA A 68 -16.69 -7.00 3.84
N ASN A 69 -15.96 -5.89 3.83
CA ASN A 69 -15.81 -5.01 4.97
C ASN A 69 -16.92 -3.96 4.95
N GLY A 70 -18.08 -4.26 5.55
CA GLY A 70 -19.07 -3.24 5.94
C GLY A 70 -18.51 -2.11 6.85
N HIS A 71 -17.22 -2.21 7.21
CA HIS A 71 -16.40 -1.26 7.94
C HIS A 71 -15.76 -0.16 7.08
N TRP A 72 -15.69 -0.32 5.76
CA TRP A 72 -15.15 0.74 4.90
C TRP A 72 -16.19 1.86 4.75
N LYS A 73 -15.88 3.03 5.32
CA LYS A 73 -16.68 4.24 5.18
C LYS A 73 -15.79 5.36 4.68
N ALA A 74 -16.19 6.02 3.60
CA ALA A 74 -15.41 7.09 2.96
C ALA A 74 -14.97 8.18 3.97
N ALA A 75 -15.83 8.56 4.91
CA ALA A 75 -15.50 9.54 5.95
C ALA A 75 -14.34 9.07 6.86
N ASN A 76 -14.37 7.80 7.30
CA ASN A 76 -13.32 7.22 8.14
C ASN A 76 -12.00 7.11 7.38
N THR A 77 -12.05 6.66 6.12
CA THR A 77 -10.87 6.55 5.25
C THR A 77 -10.28 7.94 4.98
N ARG A 78 -11.11 8.96 4.72
CA ARG A 78 -10.64 10.35 4.57
C ARG A 78 -9.95 10.84 5.82
N GLN A 79 -10.51 10.61 7.01
CA GLN A 79 -9.86 10.97 8.27
C GLN A 79 -8.52 10.25 8.45
N ALA A 80 -8.42 8.97 8.07
CA ALA A 80 -7.17 8.23 8.14
C ALA A 80 -6.11 8.79 7.18
N VAL A 81 -6.48 9.15 5.95
CA VAL A 81 -5.59 9.82 4.99
C VAL A 81 -5.10 11.16 5.52
N LEU A 82 -6.00 11.99 6.07
CA LEU A 82 -5.62 13.28 6.65
C LEU A 82 -4.63 13.11 7.82
N LYS A 83 -4.86 12.14 8.72
CA LYS A 83 -3.93 11.84 9.82
C LYS A 83 -2.55 11.42 9.33
N ILE A 84 -2.48 10.66 8.23
CA ILE A 84 -1.19 10.30 7.61
C ILE A 84 -0.53 11.55 7.06
N ALA A 85 -1.27 12.39 6.34
CA ALA A 85 -0.75 13.63 5.76
C ALA A 85 -0.35 14.68 6.81
N GLU A 86 -0.96 14.68 7.99
CA GLU A 86 -0.56 15.56 9.11
C GLU A 86 0.71 15.09 9.81
N LYS A 87 1.07 13.81 9.66
CA LYS A 87 2.24 13.20 10.32
C LYS A 87 3.55 13.45 9.56
N TYR A 88 3.49 13.71 8.26
CA TYR A 88 4.62 13.79 7.34
C TYR A 88 4.57 15.08 6.52
#